data_AF-C5DLX0-F1
#
_entry.id   AF-C5DLX0-F1
#
_cell.length_a   1.000
_cell.length_b   1.000
_cell.length_c   1.000
_cell.angle_alpha   90.00
_cell.angle_beta   90.00
_cell.angle_gamma   90.00
#
_symmetry.space_group_name_H-M   'P 1'
#
loop_
_entity.id
_entity.type
_entity.pdbx_description
1 polymer ?
#
loop_
_entity_poly.entity_id
_entity_poly.type
_entity_poly.pdbx_seq_one_letter_code
_entity_poly.pdbx_strand_id
1 'polypeptide(L)'
;MSNLWLRRAVAFWFVAVFILAGLPAWYKLTTIYRAPLPSEYIRSIHQNMHSDVHIVIPVYVRSDTYRFPDVHDAIQVQVNELLRSRPSHVQWSLQVLEYDESVVDQDSDYVATLVLDDFAGFTLAYDSKETLVFFNNEAVMANDVPFFAAQTLVEHTFGAEWEEFSGSRPEKNTGSSEMAISYSPNVHLSISLLTGDGRPIGWDIDTTLDNYFTPLRRFLSPLVNFTVDTSIVQFNDLNVGSIHSGENTTWQDLAHTIDLSELSSMNYYKEKSVLNLAIVFPSLEAGELSFVNATSQRPWQTFMVPRWGSLVLNKAPLPDNVRLTEEYLAPVIYNFARELFQFLGLATQSADLTTPYATIDSFKRVTIIKNLEHGAETLWSLTKLTEQFPQMSVPKQVLSDVEKALDLRLQLIELLNNPEKGGDRTWNQALLLSNEFVRVCERAFFHKEMVQQNFFPQEHKIAVYLPLLGPLTVIILSGLLNALREKEGPHVANNSLTEKERLQDDDTTVDSSERSAE
;
A
#
# COMPACT_ATOMS: atom_id res chain seq x y z
N MET A 1 -43.46 -42.45 -47.39
CA MET A 1 -43.03 -42.27 -45.99
C MET A 1 -44.21 -41.70 -45.23
N SER A 2 -44.66 -42.33 -44.12
CA SER A 2 -45.89 -41.89 -43.44
C SER A 2 -45.70 -40.47 -42.86
N ASN A 3 -46.73 -39.63 -42.96
CA ASN A 3 -46.71 -38.26 -42.40
C ASN A 3 -46.37 -38.25 -40.89
N LEU A 4 -46.65 -39.36 -40.21
CA LEU A 4 -46.31 -39.60 -38.81
C LEU A 4 -44.80 -39.71 -38.58
N TRP A 5 -44.06 -40.35 -39.49
CA TRP A 5 -42.61 -40.42 -39.42
C TRP A 5 -41.97 -39.03 -39.59
N LEU A 6 -42.48 -38.23 -40.54
CA LEU A 6 -42.01 -36.85 -40.75
C LEU A 6 -42.23 -35.97 -39.51
N ARG A 7 -43.41 -36.04 -38.88
CA ARG A 7 -43.73 -35.28 -37.66
C ARG A 7 -42.84 -35.66 -36.47
N ARG A 8 -42.60 -36.96 -36.27
CA ARG A 8 -41.67 -37.46 -35.24
C ARG A 8 -40.24 -37.00 -35.50
N ALA A 9 -39.80 -37.05 -36.76
CA ALA A 9 -38.47 -36.55 -37.15
C ALA A 9 -38.33 -35.04 -36.89
N VAL A 10 -39.34 -34.23 -37.22
CA VAL A 10 -39.34 -32.78 -36.96
C VAL A 10 -39.33 -32.47 -35.46
N ALA A 11 -40.18 -33.12 -34.66
CA ALA A 11 -40.20 -32.94 -33.21
C ALA A 11 -38.86 -33.32 -32.55
N PHE A 12 -38.25 -34.42 -33.01
CA PHE A 12 -36.92 -34.82 -32.58
C PHE A 12 -35.86 -33.79 -32.98
N TRP A 13 -35.93 -33.23 -34.19
CA TRP A 13 -34.99 -32.22 -34.66
C TRP A 13 -35.07 -30.92 -33.85
N PHE A 14 -36.28 -30.46 -33.50
CA PHE A 14 -36.46 -29.29 -32.62
C PHE A 14 -35.84 -29.50 -31.24
N VAL A 15 -36.03 -30.67 -30.65
CA VAL A 15 -35.40 -31.03 -29.36
C VAL A 15 -33.88 -31.13 -29.51
N ALA A 16 -33.40 -31.73 -30.60
CA ALA A 16 -31.98 -31.84 -30.90
C ALA A 16 -31.32 -30.47 -31.04
N VAL A 17 -31.93 -29.51 -31.75
CA VAL A 17 -31.44 -28.13 -31.84
C VAL A 17 -31.47 -27.43 -30.49
N PHE A 18 -32.55 -27.58 -29.73
CA PHE A 18 -32.66 -26.97 -28.41
C PHE A 18 -31.55 -27.46 -27.46
N ILE A 19 -31.25 -28.76 -27.48
CA ILE A 19 -30.21 -29.36 -26.63
C ILE A 19 -28.80 -29.08 -27.17
N LEU A 20 -28.57 -29.22 -28.49
CA LEU A 20 -27.23 -29.15 -29.08
C LEU A 20 -26.78 -27.71 -29.40
N ALA A 21 -27.71 -26.79 -29.65
CA ALA A 21 -27.39 -25.39 -29.92
C ALA A 21 -27.86 -24.47 -28.78
N GLY A 22 -29.07 -24.67 -28.26
CA GLY A 22 -29.64 -23.83 -27.21
C GLY A 22 -28.89 -23.89 -25.89
N LEU A 23 -28.69 -25.09 -25.33
CA LEU A 23 -27.98 -25.25 -24.06
C LEU A 23 -26.51 -24.78 -24.12
N PRO A 24 -25.70 -25.11 -25.17
CA PRO A 24 -24.33 -24.62 -25.26
C PRO A 24 -24.25 -23.11 -25.50
N ALA A 25 -25.14 -22.53 -26.29
CA ALA A 25 -25.19 -21.08 -26.48
C ALA A 25 -25.57 -20.37 -25.18
N TRP A 26 -26.57 -20.87 -24.46
CA TRP A 26 -26.93 -20.35 -23.14
C TRP A 26 -25.76 -20.48 -22.16
N TYR A 27 -25.12 -21.65 -22.09
CA TYR A 27 -23.95 -21.86 -21.23
C TYR A 27 -22.83 -20.87 -21.57
N LYS A 28 -22.45 -20.72 -22.85
CA LYS A 28 -21.39 -19.81 -23.28
C LYS A 28 -21.71 -18.33 -23.07
N LEU A 29 -22.96 -17.91 -23.30
CA LEU A 29 -23.40 -16.53 -23.07
C LEU A 29 -23.52 -16.20 -21.58
N THR A 30 -23.68 -17.23 -20.75
CA THR A 30 -23.84 -17.07 -19.31
C THR A 30 -22.54 -17.33 -18.55
N THR A 31 -21.51 -17.93 -19.14
CA THR A 31 -20.19 -18.08 -18.51
C THR A 31 -19.51 -16.72 -18.36
N ILE A 32 -19.03 -16.45 -17.15
CA ILE A 32 -18.25 -15.25 -16.84
C ILE A 32 -16.85 -15.44 -17.42
N TYR A 33 -16.35 -14.45 -18.14
CA TYR A 33 -14.98 -14.49 -18.67
C TYR A 33 -13.95 -14.44 -17.52
N ARG A 34 -12.96 -15.34 -17.57
CA ARG A 34 -11.88 -15.41 -16.60
C ARG A 34 -10.54 -15.53 -17.33
N ALA A 35 -9.69 -14.53 -17.18
CA ALA A 35 -8.32 -14.60 -17.67
C ALA A 35 -7.50 -15.60 -16.81
N PRO A 36 -6.63 -16.42 -17.44
CA PRO A 36 -5.78 -17.36 -16.71
C PRO A 36 -4.64 -16.60 -16.02
N LEU A 37 -4.59 -16.65 -14.69
CA LEU A 37 -3.49 -16.07 -13.93
C LEU A 37 -2.33 -17.08 -13.79
N PRO A 38 -1.06 -16.64 -13.77
CA PRO A 38 0.10 -17.51 -13.56
C PRO A 38 0.23 -17.93 -12.08
N SER A 39 -0.75 -18.68 -11.56
CA SER A 39 -0.89 -19.00 -10.14
C SER A 39 0.28 -19.82 -9.59
N GLU A 40 0.76 -20.82 -10.32
CA GLU A 40 1.90 -21.64 -9.89
C GLU A 40 3.19 -20.82 -9.76
N TYR A 41 3.40 -19.86 -10.67
CA TYR A 41 4.56 -18.97 -10.60
C TYR A 41 4.46 -18.02 -9.40
N ILE A 42 3.30 -17.40 -9.19
CA ILE A 42 3.05 -16.54 -8.02
C ILE A 42 3.24 -17.32 -6.71
N ARG A 43 2.76 -18.57 -6.66
CA ARG A 43 2.95 -19.46 -5.51
C ARG A 43 4.42 -19.74 -5.25
N SER A 44 5.21 -19.99 -6.30
CA SER A 44 6.65 -20.22 -6.18
C SER A 44 7.40 -19.00 -5.65
N ILE A 45 6.98 -17.79 -6.05
CA ILE A 45 7.53 -16.52 -5.55
C ILE A 45 7.20 -16.36 -4.06
N HIS A 46 5.94 -16.54 -3.66
CA HIS A 46 5.53 -16.41 -2.27
C HIS A 46 6.24 -17.44 -1.36
N GLN A 47 6.41 -18.69 -1.82
CA GLN A 47 7.12 -19.72 -1.05
C GLN A 47 8.62 -19.45 -0.89
N ASN A 48 9.24 -18.80 -1.87
CA ASN A 48 10.68 -18.54 -1.89
C ASN A 48 11.00 -17.05 -1.99
N MET A 49 10.26 -16.23 -1.22
CA MET A 49 10.20 -14.77 -1.35
C MET A 49 11.55 -14.04 -1.35
N HIS A 50 12.52 -14.57 -0.60
CA HIS A 50 13.86 -13.98 -0.45
C HIS A 50 14.96 -14.77 -1.16
N SER A 51 14.64 -15.93 -1.76
CA SER A 51 15.65 -16.84 -2.29
C SER A 51 16.39 -16.30 -3.51
N ASP A 52 15.73 -15.43 -4.27
CA ASP A 52 16.22 -14.80 -5.49
C ASP A 52 16.70 -13.36 -5.24
N VAL A 53 16.67 -12.89 -3.99
CA VAL A 53 17.10 -11.54 -3.60
C VAL A 53 18.44 -11.62 -2.88
N HIS A 54 19.45 -10.97 -3.44
CA HIS A 54 20.76 -10.78 -2.84
C HIS A 54 21.15 -9.30 -2.90
N ILE A 55 21.06 -8.60 -1.77
CA ILE A 55 21.41 -7.17 -1.69
C ILE A 55 22.93 -7.03 -1.65
N VAL A 56 23.50 -6.30 -2.59
CA VAL A 56 24.94 -5.97 -2.59
C VAL A 56 25.15 -4.48 -2.31
N ILE A 57 25.99 -4.16 -1.33
CA ILE A 57 26.33 -2.78 -0.98
C ILE A 57 27.85 -2.57 -1.07
N PRO A 58 28.35 -1.75 -2.02
CA PRO A 58 29.77 -1.44 -2.10
C PRO A 58 30.19 -0.45 -1.01
N VAL A 59 31.35 -0.69 -0.41
CA VAL A 59 31.99 0.16 0.60
C VAL A 59 33.46 0.29 0.27
N TYR A 60 33.96 1.51 0.10
CA TYR A 60 35.35 1.76 -0.26
C TYR A 60 36.19 2.06 0.99
N VAL A 61 37.35 1.43 1.12
CA VAL A 61 38.23 1.64 2.28
C VAL A 61 39.39 2.54 1.90
N ARG A 62 39.53 3.64 2.65
CA ARG A 62 40.61 4.61 2.53
C ARG A 62 41.47 4.57 3.80
N SER A 63 42.78 4.72 3.66
CA SER A 63 43.65 5.01 4.80
C SER A 63 44.69 6.07 4.42
N ASP A 64 44.71 7.15 5.20
CA ASP A 64 45.56 8.30 4.90
C ASP A 64 46.95 8.18 5.56
N THR A 65 47.03 7.50 6.71
CA THR A 65 48.27 7.41 7.50
C THR A 65 49.16 6.25 7.07
N TYR A 66 48.59 5.05 6.97
CA TYR A 66 49.33 3.83 6.62
C TYR A 66 48.75 3.23 5.35
N ARG A 67 49.63 2.83 4.42
CA ARG A 67 49.20 1.97 3.32
C ARG A 67 49.20 0.54 3.78
N PHE A 68 48.02 0.04 4.11
CA PHE A 68 47.81 -1.37 4.40
C PHE A 68 47.50 -2.11 3.09
N PRO A 69 48.44 -2.90 2.54
CA PRO A 69 48.11 -3.80 1.44
C PRO A 69 47.05 -4.79 1.91
N ASP A 70 46.09 -5.09 1.05
CA ASP A 70 45.05 -6.12 1.28
C ASP A 70 44.13 -5.87 2.50
N VAL A 71 44.08 -4.64 3.03
CA VAL A 71 43.22 -4.33 4.18
C VAL A 71 41.74 -4.49 3.86
N HIS A 72 41.33 -4.15 2.64
CA HIS A 72 39.96 -4.33 2.17
C HIS A 72 39.58 -5.82 2.15
N ASP A 73 40.49 -6.70 1.71
CA ASP A 73 40.29 -8.16 1.74
C ASP A 73 40.19 -8.68 3.18
N ALA A 74 41.04 -8.21 4.08
CA ALA A 74 40.99 -8.59 5.49
C ALA A 74 39.67 -8.15 6.14
N ILE A 75 39.20 -6.92 5.86
CA ILE A 75 37.91 -6.41 6.33
C ILE A 75 36.77 -7.23 5.71
N GLN A 76 36.84 -7.56 4.42
CA GLN A 76 35.82 -8.38 3.74
C GLN A 76 35.63 -9.74 4.42
N VAL A 77 36.72 -10.40 4.82
CA VAL A 77 36.65 -11.68 5.55
C VAL A 77 35.95 -11.51 6.89
N GLN A 78 36.30 -10.47 7.66
CA GLN A 78 35.69 -10.19 8.96
C GLN A 78 34.21 -9.82 8.83
N VAL A 79 33.86 -8.99 7.86
CA VAL A 79 32.47 -8.62 7.56
C VAL A 79 31.65 -9.86 7.20
N ASN A 80 32.16 -10.73 6.33
CA ASN A 80 31.47 -11.96 5.95
C ASN A 80 31.23 -12.88 7.16
N GLU A 81 32.18 -12.96 8.10
CA GLU A 81 32.02 -13.75 9.31
C GLU A 81 30.98 -13.14 10.25
N LEU A 82 31.02 -11.82 10.46
CA LEU A 82 30.00 -11.10 11.21
C LEU A 82 28.61 -11.32 10.60
N LEU A 83 28.46 -11.18 9.28
CA LEU A 83 27.19 -11.39 8.58
C LEU A 83 26.67 -12.83 8.70
N ARG A 84 27.57 -13.83 8.76
CA ARG A 84 27.20 -15.24 8.98
C ARG A 84 26.83 -15.55 10.43
N SER A 85 27.35 -14.79 11.39
CA SER A 85 27.12 -15.02 12.81
C SER A 85 25.63 -14.94 13.20
N ARG A 86 24.84 -14.16 12.45
CA ARG A 86 23.40 -13.99 12.65
C ARG A 86 22.64 -14.36 11.37
N PRO A 87 21.81 -15.41 11.37
CA PRO A 87 21.11 -15.84 10.16
C PRO A 87 20.10 -14.77 9.71
N SER A 88 20.18 -14.37 8.45
CA SER A 88 19.26 -13.42 7.83
C SER A 88 18.19 -14.11 6.99
N HIS A 89 17.00 -13.52 6.92
CA HIS A 89 15.92 -13.99 6.04
C HIS A 89 16.13 -13.51 4.59
N VAL A 90 16.79 -12.37 4.41
CA VAL A 90 17.25 -11.83 3.13
C VAL A 90 18.77 -11.98 3.04
N GLN A 91 19.26 -12.49 1.90
CA GLN A 91 20.69 -12.55 1.67
C GLN A 91 21.21 -11.14 1.34
N TRP A 92 22.28 -10.73 2.01
CA TRP A 92 22.93 -9.47 1.72
C TRP A 92 24.44 -9.57 1.96
N SER A 93 25.20 -8.74 1.26
CA SER A 93 26.65 -8.65 1.41
C SER A 93 27.13 -7.20 1.29
N LEU A 94 28.13 -6.88 2.10
CA LEU A 94 28.94 -5.67 1.90
C LEU A 94 30.14 -6.06 1.04
N GLN A 95 30.35 -5.37 -0.07
CA GLN A 95 31.53 -5.51 -0.91
C GLN A 95 32.54 -4.44 -0.56
N VAL A 96 33.58 -4.85 0.14
CA VAL A 96 34.65 -3.98 0.62
C VAL A 96 35.69 -3.86 -0.48
N LEU A 97 35.81 -2.67 -1.05
CA LEU A 97 36.67 -2.37 -2.20
C LEU A 97 37.78 -1.39 -1.80
N GLU A 98 38.87 -1.40 -2.56
CA GLU A 98 39.92 -0.41 -2.41
C GLU A 98 39.44 0.96 -2.90
N TYR A 99 39.78 2.03 -2.17
CA TYR A 99 39.45 3.39 -2.57
C TYR A 99 40.28 3.83 -3.78
N ASP A 100 39.61 4.16 -4.89
CA ASP A 100 40.20 4.78 -6.07
C ASP A 100 39.47 6.10 -6.39
N GLU A 101 40.20 7.21 -6.31
CA GLU A 101 39.68 8.57 -6.56
C GLU A 101 39.07 8.74 -7.95
N SER A 102 39.45 7.91 -8.93
CA SER A 102 38.90 7.95 -10.29
C SER A 102 37.54 7.27 -10.45
N VAL A 103 37.18 6.39 -9.52
CA VAL A 103 35.96 5.57 -9.56
C VAL A 103 34.94 6.01 -8.52
N VAL A 104 35.43 6.43 -7.34
CA VAL A 104 34.58 6.70 -6.17
C VAL A 104 34.01 8.11 -6.23
N ASP A 105 32.68 8.19 -6.16
CA ASP A 105 31.98 9.46 -5.94
C ASP A 105 31.75 9.64 -4.42
N GLN A 106 32.50 10.57 -3.82
CA GLN A 106 32.47 10.82 -2.36
C GLN A 106 31.07 11.25 -1.86
N ASP A 107 30.23 11.81 -2.73
CA ASP A 107 28.89 12.27 -2.35
C ASP A 107 27.87 11.12 -2.38
N SER A 108 28.09 10.10 -3.23
CA SER A 108 27.13 9.01 -3.41
C SER A 108 27.51 7.69 -2.75
N ASP A 109 28.81 7.42 -2.61
CA ASP A 109 29.35 6.13 -2.22
C ASP A 109 29.76 6.10 -0.75
N TYR A 110 29.68 4.91 -0.13
CA TYR A 110 30.12 4.73 1.24
C TYR A 110 31.63 4.60 1.30
N VAL A 111 32.27 5.45 2.11
CA VAL A 111 33.72 5.44 2.30
C VAL A 111 34.04 5.20 3.77
N ALA A 112 34.78 4.15 4.06
CA ALA A 112 35.34 3.85 5.37
C ALA A 112 36.77 4.38 5.44
N THR A 113 37.00 5.48 6.17
CA THR A 113 38.33 6.07 6.31
C THR A 113 38.96 5.63 7.63
N LEU A 114 40.10 4.95 7.52
CA LEU A 114 40.90 4.51 8.65
C LEU A 114 41.84 5.64 9.08
N VAL A 115 41.65 6.16 10.29
CA VAL A 115 42.41 7.29 10.86
C VAL A 115 43.20 6.83 12.08
N LEU A 116 44.50 7.15 12.12
CA LEU A 116 45.34 6.89 13.29
C LEU A 116 45.03 7.93 14.38
N ASP A 117 44.69 7.46 15.58
CA ASP A 117 44.42 8.29 16.76
C ASP A 117 44.95 7.61 18.05
N ASP A 118 44.94 8.32 19.18
CA ASP A 118 45.36 7.81 20.49
C ASP A 118 44.35 6.82 21.08
N PHE A 119 43.11 6.80 20.57
CA PHE A 119 42.04 5.90 21.00
C PHE A 119 41.46 5.11 19.82
N ALA A 120 40.88 3.95 20.12
CA ALA A 120 40.09 3.19 19.17
C ALA A 120 38.61 3.62 19.29
N GLY A 121 37.97 3.93 18.17
CA GLY A 121 36.59 4.40 18.14
C GLY A 121 36.09 4.63 16.73
N PHE A 122 34.90 5.20 16.60
CA PHE A 122 34.34 5.54 15.30
C PHE A 122 33.53 6.83 15.37
N THR A 123 33.39 7.47 14.22
CA THR A 123 32.38 8.51 14.03
C THR A 123 31.78 8.37 12.64
N LEU A 124 30.49 8.69 12.54
CA LEU A 124 29.75 8.67 11.28
C LEU A 124 29.52 10.12 10.88
N ALA A 125 29.85 10.46 9.64
CA ALA A 125 29.66 11.82 9.15
C ALA A 125 28.16 12.18 9.09
N TYR A 126 27.85 13.43 9.45
CA TYR A 126 26.47 13.95 9.39
C TYR A 126 26.09 14.37 7.98
N ASP A 127 27.04 14.93 7.23
CA ASP A 127 26.87 15.58 5.94
C ASP A 127 27.31 14.73 4.74
N SER A 128 27.99 13.61 4.99
CA SER A 128 28.46 12.68 3.96
C SER A 128 28.18 11.22 4.35
N LYS A 129 28.48 10.31 3.42
CA LYS A 129 28.38 8.85 3.64
C LYS A 129 29.71 8.25 4.13
N GLU A 130 30.49 9.05 4.84
CA GLU A 130 31.80 8.66 5.35
C GLU A 130 31.70 8.08 6.77
N THR A 131 32.34 6.93 6.96
CA THR A 131 32.54 6.30 8.26
C THR A 131 34.00 6.42 8.64
N LEU A 132 34.30 7.19 9.68
CA LEU A 132 35.66 7.32 10.22
C LEU A 132 35.88 6.25 11.28
N VAL A 133 36.91 5.44 11.09
CA VAL A 133 37.34 4.41 12.04
C VAL A 133 38.67 4.84 12.63
N PHE A 134 38.66 5.21 13.91
CA PHE A 134 39.85 5.57 14.65
C PHE A 134 40.51 4.30 15.18
N PHE A 135 41.80 4.14 14.89
CA PHE A 135 42.61 3.05 15.39
C PHE A 135 43.89 3.58 16.02
N ASN A 136 44.42 2.87 17.01
CA ASN A 136 45.68 3.21 17.66
C ASN A 136 46.81 2.26 17.23
N ASN A 137 48.05 2.62 17.57
CA ASN A 137 49.21 1.79 17.21
C ASN A 137 49.17 0.39 17.86
N GLU A 138 48.53 0.25 19.02
CA GLU A 138 48.36 -1.06 19.68
C GLU A 138 47.46 -2.00 18.87
N ALA A 139 46.34 -1.50 18.34
CA ALA A 139 45.43 -2.24 17.47
C ALA A 139 46.10 -2.67 16.16
N VAL A 140 47.00 -1.85 15.62
CA VAL A 140 47.82 -2.24 14.45
C VAL A 140 48.73 -3.40 14.78
N MET A 141 49.42 -3.36 15.93
CA MET A 141 50.33 -4.44 16.36
C MET A 141 49.58 -5.74 16.67
N ALA A 142 48.35 -5.65 17.15
CA ALA A 142 47.47 -6.79 17.41
C ALA A 142 46.75 -7.32 16.16
N ASN A 143 46.82 -6.62 15.02
CA ASN A 143 46.08 -6.90 13.80
C ASN A 143 44.54 -6.84 13.96
N ASP A 144 44.07 -5.96 14.85
CA ASP A 144 42.65 -5.81 15.17
C ASP A 144 41.94 -4.79 14.27
N VAL A 145 42.69 -3.98 13.49
CA VAL A 145 42.11 -2.94 12.61
C VAL A 145 41.02 -3.47 11.67
N PRO A 146 41.21 -4.62 10.97
CA PRO A 146 40.16 -5.15 10.11
C PRO A 146 38.89 -5.54 10.86
N PHE A 147 39.04 -6.07 12.09
CA PHE A 147 37.92 -6.44 12.94
C PHE A 147 37.14 -5.20 13.40
N PHE A 148 37.82 -4.16 13.88
CA PHE A 148 37.19 -2.90 14.29
C PHE A 148 36.45 -2.20 13.15
N ALA A 149 37.06 -2.16 11.96
CA ALA A 149 36.42 -1.60 10.77
C ALA A 149 35.17 -2.42 10.36
N ALA A 150 35.27 -3.76 10.35
CA ALA A 150 34.14 -4.63 10.04
C ALA A 150 32.99 -4.46 11.04
N GLN A 151 33.30 -4.40 12.34
CA GLN A 151 32.30 -4.19 13.39
C GLN A 151 31.61 -2.82 13.23
N THR A 152 32.38 -1.76 12.97
CA THR A 152 31.84 -0.41 12.77
C THR A 152 30.91 -0.33 11.56
N LEU A 153 31.28 -1.00 10.47
CA LEU A 153 30.45 -1.04 9.27
C LEU A 153 29.14 -1.81 9.52
N VAL A 154 29.22 -3.04 10.04
CA VAL A 154 28.04 -3.90 10.19
C VAL A 154 27.12 -3.43 11.32
N GLU A 155 27.66 -3.11 12.49
CA GLU A 155 26.85 -2.81 13.69
C GLU A 155 26.39 -1.36 13.75
N HIS A 156 27.16 -0.42 13.20
CA HIS A 156 26.88 1.02 13.34
C HIS A 156 26.49 1.69 12.02
N THR A 157 27.21 1.44 10.92
CA THR A 157 26.89 2.08 9.63
C THR A 157 25.65 1.44 8.98
N PHE A 158 25.60 0.11 8.96
CA PHE A 158 24.51 -0.69 8.39
C PHE A 158 23.71 -1.44 9.46
N GLY A 159 23.68 -0.88 10.68
CA GLY A 159 23.00 -1.50 11.82
C GLY A 159 21.51 -1.70 11.59
N ALA A 160 20.85 -0.78 10.88
CA ALA A 160 19.42 -0.88 10.57
C ALA A 160 19.10 -2.08 9.66
N GLU A 161 19.90 -2.31 8.63
CA GLU A 161 19.80 -3.48 7.75
C GLU A 161 20.13 -4.76 8.51
N TRP A 162 21.19 -4.72 9.31
CA TRP A 162 21.59 -5.86 10.12
C TRP A 162 20.48 -6.29 11.07
N GLU A 163 19.79 -5.35 11.72
CA GLU A 163 18.66 -5.63 12.60
C GLU A 163 17.42 -6.13 11.85
N GLU A 164 17.03 -5.48 10.76
CA GLU A 164 15.80 -5.83 10.02
C GLU A 164 15.94 -7.16 9.27
N PHE A 165 17.09 -7.42 8.63
CA PHE A 165 17.28 -8.62 7.81
C PHE A 165 17.59 -9.87 8.64
N SER A 166 18.14 -9.73 9.84
CA SER A 166 18.50 -10.86 10.70
C SER A 166 17.34 -11.49 11.48
N GLY A 167 16.10 -11.04 11.24
CA GLY A 167 14.88 -11.68 11.72
C GLY A 167 14.68 -11.67 13.25
N SER A 168 15.62 -11.14 14.03
CA SER A 168 15.33 -10.84 15.44
C SER A 168 14.52 -9.57 15.45
N ARG A 169 13.20 -9.69 15.31
CA ARG A 169 12.28 -8.66 15.80
C ARG A 169 12.69 -8.44 17.25
N PRO A 170 13.27 -7.30 17.64
CA PRO A 170 13.46 -7.05 19.05
C PRO A 170 12.06 -7.02 19.66
N GLU A 171 11.71 -8.06 20.42
CA GLU A 171 10.69 -7.90 21.45
C GLU A 171 11.19 -6.76 22.34
N LYS A 172 10.57 -5.58 22.20
CA LYS A 172 10.81 -4.30 22.91
C LYS A 172 11.59 -3.24 22.12
N ASN A 173 10.87 -2.56 21.23
CA ASN A 173 10.76 -1.09 21.22
C ASN A 173 9.46 -0.72 20.48
N THR A 174 8.32 -1.19 21.01
CA THR A 174 6.99 -1.02 20.39
C THR A 174 6.52 0.44 20.38
N GLY A 175 7.05 1.30 21.25
CA GLY A 175 6.59 2.69 21.36
C GLY A 175 6.88 3.56 20.13
N SER A 176 8.01 3.34 19.42
CA SER A 176 8.40 4.19 18.27
C SER A 176 7.86 3.68 16.93
N SER A 177 7.77 2.36 16.75
CA SER A 177 7.13 1.78 15.55
C SER A 177 5.62 2.06 15.49
N GLU A 178 4.97 2.25 16.63
CA GLU A 178 3.56 2.67 16.69
C GLU A 178 3.35 4.11 16.21
N MET A 179 4.38 4.97 16.33
CA MET A 179 4.27 6.38 15.90
C MET A 179 4.25 6.54 14.38
N ALA A 180 4.96 5.66 13.68
CA ALA A 180 5.17 5.78 12.24
C ALA A 180 3.91 5.44 11.43
N ILE A 181 3.63 6.23 10.40
CA ILE A 181 2.64 5.89 9.38
C ILE A 181 3.16 4.77 8.47
N SER A 182 2.24 4.03 7.87
CA SER A 182 2.62 3.12 6.79
C SER A 182 3.25 3.90 5.64
N TYR A 183 4.40 3.41 5.18
CA TYR A 183 5.13 4.04 4.09
C TYR A 183 4.24 4.17 2.84
N SER A 184 4.26 5.36 2.25
CA SER A 184 3.60 5.69 0.99
C SER A 184 4.48 6.65 0.21
N PRO A 185 4.63 6.48 -1.12
CA PRO A 185 5.43 7.38 -1.93
C PRO A 185 4.85 8.79 -2.02
N ASN A 186 3.55 8.96 -1.74
CA ASN A 186 2.91 10.28 -1.65
C ASN A 186 2.32 10.44 -0.25
N VAL A 187 2.73 11.50 0.44
CA VAL A 187 2.26 11.83 1.80
C VAL A 187 1.72 13.26 1.78
N HIS A 188 0.52 13.42 2.32
CA HIS A 188 -0.10 14.72 2.51
C HIS A 188 0.21 15.27 3.90
N LEU A 189 0.64 16.52 3.98
CA LEU A 189 0.93 17.24 5.21
C LEU A 189 -0.09 18.34 5.42
N SER A 190 -0.94 18.17 6.43
CA SER A 190 -1.95 19.15 6.82
C SER A 190 -1.44 19.96 8.01
N ILE A 191 -1.20 21.26 7.82
CA ILE A 191 -0.78 22.17 8.89
C ILE A 191 -1.96 23.05 9.27
N SER A 192 -2.49 22.84 10.47
CA SER A 192 -3.72 23.48 10.93
C SER A 192 -3.49 24.32 12.18
N LEU A 193 -4.04 25.53 12.19
CA LEU A 193 -4.09 26.41 13.37
C LEU A 193 -5.48 26.30 14.00
N LEU A 194 -5.55 25.82 15.24
CA LEU A 194 -6.80 25.62 15.97
C LEU A 194 -6.97 26.69 17.05
N THR A 195 -8.14 27.34 17.05
CA THR A 195 -8.42 28.46 17.95
C THR A 195 -9.85 28.33 18.48
N GLY A 196 -10.04 28.46 19.80
CA GLY A 196 -11.32 28.17 20.47
C GLY A 196 -12.27 29.35 20.66
N ASP A 197 -12.03 30.52 20.04
CA ASP A 197 -12.75 31.75 20.37
C ASP A 197 -13.47 32.41 19.17
N GLY A 198 -13.43 31.78 17.99
CA GLY A 198 -14.00 32.35 16.75
C GLY A 198 -13.41 33.70 16.31
N ARG A 199 -12.28 34.12 16.89
CA ARG A 199 -11.64 35.41 16.62
C ARG A 199 -10.77 35.33 15.36
N PRO A 200 -10.73 36.40 14.53
CA PRO A 200 -9.91 36.42 13.34
C PRO A 200 -8.42 36.41 13.72
N ILE A 201 -7.71 35.41 13.24
CA ILE A 201 -6.28 35.22 13.48
C ILE A 201 -5.59 35.07 12.13
N GLY A 202 -4.42 35.69 12.00
CA GLY A 202 -3.55 35.55 10.83
C GLY A 202 -2.21 34.94 11.21
N TRP A 203 -1.51 34.39 10.24
CA TRP A 203 -0.16 33.86 10.43
C TRP A 203 0.68 34.02 9.16
N ASP A 204 1.99 34.22 9.33
CA ASP A 204 2.96 34.28 8.24
C ASP A 204 3.63 32.91 8.05
N ILE A 205 2.81 31.93 7.65
CA ILE A 205 3.25 30.53 7.54
C ILE A 205 4.04 30.28 6.25
N ASP A 206 3.68 30.92 5.14
CA ASP A 206 4.29 30.68 3.83
C ASP A 206 5.80 30.93 3.85
N THR A 207 6.23 32.09 4.37
CA THR A 207 7.64 32.45 4.51
C THR A 207 8.38 31.49 5.43
N THR A 208 7.73 31.07 6.51
CA THR A 208 8.31 30.14 7.48
C THR A 208 8.54 28.76 6.86
N LEU A 209 7.56 28.25 6.10
CA LEU A 209 7.66 26.96 5.43
C LEU A 209 8.74 26.98 4.35
N ASP A 210 8.86 28.06 3.59
CA ASP A 210 9.89 28.20 2.57
C ASP A 210 11.31 28.18 3.14
N ASN A 211 11.52 28.82 4.29
CA ASN A 211 12.84 28.90 4.92
C ASN A 211 13.21 27.61 5.68
N TYR A 212 12.29 27.03 6.45
CA TYR A 212 12.62 25.95 7.39
C TYR A 212 12.18 24.56 6.94
N PHE A 213 11.10 24.46 6.16
CA PHE A 213 10.48 23.17 5.84
C PHE A 213 10.75 22.71 4.39
N THR A 214 10.78 23.64 3.44
CA THR A 214 11.09 23.36 2.03
C THR A 214 12.46 22.71 1.82
N PRO A 215 13.55 23.10 2.51
CA PRO A 215 14.83 22.40 2.42
C PRO A 215 14.72 20.93 2.84
N LEU A 216 14.01 20.65 3.94
CA LEU A 216 13.79 19.28 4.41
C LEU A 216 12.97 18.45 3.41
N ARG A 217 11.91 19.02 2.82
CA ARG A 217 11.13 18.34 1.78
C ARG A 217 11.98 17.99 0.56
N ARG A 218 12.89 18.88 0.15
CA ARG A 218 13.82 18.61 -0.96
C ARG A 218 14.78 17.48 -0.61
N PHE A 219 15.30 17.48 0.62
CA PHE A 219 16.16 16.42 1.13
C PHE A 219 15.47 15.04 1.14
N LEU A 220 14.20 14.98 1.56
CA LEU A 220 13.41 13.75 1.60
C LEU A 220 12.70 13.39 0.28
N SER A 221 12.81 14.23 -0.74
CA SER A 221 12.15 14.01 -2.05
C SER A 221 12.51 12.70 -2.77
N PRO A 222 13.71 12.11 -2.59
CA PRO A 222 14.00 10.79 -3.15
C PRO A 222 13.16 9.67 -2.53
N LEU A 223 12.66 9.86 -1.30
CA LEU A 223 11.85 8.88 -0.57
C LEU A 223 10.35 9.09 -0.79
N VAL A 224 9.90 10.32 -0.54
CA VAL A 224 8.48 10.65 -0.42
C VAL A 224 8.20 11.99 -1.11
N ASN A 225 7.11 12.02 -1.87
CA ASN A 225 6.56 13.23 -2.44
C ASN A 225 5.55 13.85 -1.47
N PHE A 226 5.84 15.07 -1.01
CA PHE A 226 5.02 15.78 -0.03
C PHE A 226 4.13 16.84 -0.69
N THR A 227 2.82 16.75 -0.45
CA THR A 227 1.87 17.84 -0.68
C THR A 227 1.59 18.53 0.65
N VAL A 228 1.52 19.86 0.69
CA VAL A 228 1.34 20.63 1.93
C VAL A 228 0.12 21.53 1.79
N ASP A 229 -0.83 21.40 2.71
CA ASP A 229 -1.96 22.31 2.86
C ASP A 229 -1.91 23.00 4.23
N THR A 230 -2.20 24.29 4.25
CA THR A 230 -2.26 25.09 5.48
C THR A 230 -3.68 25.60 5.70
N SER A 231 -4.21 25.45 6.92
CA SER A 231 -5.57 25.91 7.24
C SER A 231 -5.64 26.56 8.62
N ILE A 232 -6.59 27.49 8.78
CA ILE A 232 -6.95 28.05 10.09
C ILE A 232 -8.36 27.57 10.39
N VAL A 233 -8.52 26.81 11.46
CA VAL A 233 -9.77 26.20 11.87
C VAL A 233 -10.24 26.84 13.18
N GLN A 234 -11.42 27.44 13.13
CA GLN A 234 -12.02 28.10 14.28
C GLN A 234 -13.06 27.18 14.90
N PHE A 235 -12.88 26.88 16.18
CA PHE A 235 -13.83 26.14 17.01
C PHE A 235 -14.57 27.12 17.93
N ASN A 236 -15.78 26.72 18.35
CA ASN A 236 -16.55 27.48 19.33
C ASN A 236 -15.98 27.34 20.75
N ASP A 237 -15.52 26.14 21.10
CA ASP A 237 -14.72 25.86 22.28
C ASP A 237 -13.93 24.57 22.01
N LEU A 238 -12.66 24.57 22.40
CA LEU A 238 -11.78 23.40 22.29
C LEU A 238 -11.78 22.56 23.57
N ASN A 239 -12.47 23.01 24.63
CA ASN A 239 -12.55 22.35 25.95
C ASN A 239 -11.20 22.06 26.62
N VAL A 240 -10.09 22.62 26.13
CA VAL A 240 -8.74 22.31 26.65
C VAL A 240 -8.58 22.75 28.13
N GLY A 241 -9.36 23.74 28.56
CA GLY A 241 -9.41 24.18 29.96
C GLY A 241 -10.06 23.18 30.92
N SER A 242 -10.81 22.17 30.43
CA SER A 242 -11.41 21.15 31.29
C SER A 242 -10.42 20.06 31.73
N ILE A 243 -9.22 20.04 31.16
CA ILE A 243 -8.17 19.08 31.52
C ILE A 243 -7.61 19.50 32.89
N HIS A 244 -8.07 18.81 33.93
CA HIS A 244 -7.67 19.09 35.29
C HIS A 244 -6.15 18.91 35.48
N SER A 245 -5.53 19.85 36.20
CA SER A 245 -4.09 19.99 36.48
C SER A 245 -3.40 18.84 37.23
N GLY A 246 -3.97 17.63 37.25
CA GLY A 246 -3.30 16.44 37.79
C GLY A 246 -2.13 16.05 36.89
N GLU A 247 -0.93 15.96 37.47
CA GLU A 247 0.33 15.83 36.73
C GLU A 247 0.33 14.67 35.71
N ASN A 248 0.83 15.00 34.51
CA ASN A 248 1.01 14.19 33.30
C ASN A 248 -0.23 14.01 32.40
N THR A 249 -0.59 15.06 31.67
CA THR A 249 -1.49 14.97 30.52
C THR A 249 -0.88 14.10 29.42
N THR A 250 -1.63 13.10 28.95
CA THR A 250 -1.20 12.25 27.84
C THR A 250 -1.72 12.78 26.51
N TRP A 251 -1.15 12.30 25.40
CA TRP A 251 -1.67 12.62 24.07
C TRP A 251 -3.11 12.10 23.87
N GLN A 252 -3.51 11.04 24.59
CA GLN A 252 -4.84 10.44 24.50
C GLN A 252 -5.91 11.39 25.04
N ASP A 253 -5.63 12.02 26.18
CA ASP A 253 -6.55 12.98 26.79
C ASP A 253 -6.81 14.15 25.82
N LEU A 254 -5.74 14.69 25.23
CA LEU A 254 -5.84 15.75 24.23
C LEU A 254 -6.55 15.31 22.96
N ALA A 255 -6.30 14.08 22.50
CA ALA A 255 -6.94 13.55 21.30
C ALA A 255 -8.47 13.43 21.47
N HIS A 256 -8.92 13.07 22.68
CA HIS A 256 -10.34 13.02 23.03
C HIS A 256 -10.96 14.40 23.24
N THR A 257 -10.24 15.34 23.87
CA THR A 257 -10.75 16.69 24.16
C THR A 257 -10.92 17.54 22.90
N ILE A 258 -9.97 17.48 21.97
CA ILE A 258 -9.98 18.27 20.72
C ILE A 258 -10.77 17.57 19.60
N ASP A 259 -11.10 16.29 19.78
CA ASP A 259 -11.69 15.41 18.77
C ASP A 259 -10.90 15.43 17.44
N LEU A 260 -9.74 14.78 17.43
CA LEU A 260 -8.91 14.68 16.23
C LEU A 260 -9.61 13.98 15.05
N SER A 261 -10.70 13.24 15.30
CA SER A 261 -11.48 12.59 14.26
C SER A 261 -12.26 13.60 13.43
N GLU A 262 -12.78 14.66 14.07
CA GLU A 262 -13.43 15.78 13.36
C GLU A 262 -12.42 16.50 12.47
N LEU A 263 -11.24 16.83 13.00
CA LEU A 263 -10.18 17.48 12.23
C LEU A 263 -9.72 16.68 11.01
N SER A 264 -9.53 15.38 11.18
CA SER A 264 -9.08 14.51 10.07
C SER A 264 -10.18 14.27 9.02
N SER A 265 -11.45 14.44 9.36
CA SER A 265 -12.58 14.26 8.44
C SER A 265 -13.04 15.54 7.74
N MET A 266 -12.62 16.72 8.24
CA MET A 266 -12.93 18.01 7.62
C MET A 266 -12.41 18.11 6.19
N ASN A 267 -11.24 17.54 5.91
CA ASN A 267 -10.58 17.62 4.61
C ASN A 267 -10.47 16.24 3.95
N TYR A 268 -10.90 16.15 2.70
CA TYR A 268 -10.73 14.95 1.87
C TYR A 268 -9.48 15.10 1.00
N TYR A 269 -8.42 14.39 1.37
CA TYR A 269 -7.19 14.32 0.59
C TYR A 269 -7.22 13.14 -0.38
N LYS A 270 -6.49 13.28 -1.50
CA LYS A 270 -6.41 12.22 -2.52
C LYS A 270 -5.41 11.13 -2.11
N GLU A 271 -4.39 11.53 -1.36
CA GLU A 271 -3.32 10.69 -0.84
C GLU A 271 -3.85 9.75 0.26
N LYS A 272 -3.34 8.51 0.29
CA LYS A 272 -3.73 7.52 1.30
C LYS A 272 -3.14 7.82 2.68
N SER A 273 -1.95 8.40 2.71
CA SER A 273 -1.21 8.69 3.94
C SER A 273 -1.21 10.19 4.21
N VAL A 274 -1.73 10.58 5.36
CA VAL A 274 -1.87 11.97 5.80
C VAL A 274 -1.20 12.12 7.16
N LEU A 275 -0.40 13.18 7.31
CA LEU A 275 0.22 13.58 8.57
C LEU A 275 -0.26 14.98 8.92
N ASN A 276 -0.70 15.15 10.17
CA ASN A 276 -1.29 16.39 10.65
C ASN A 276 -0.35 17.08 11.63
N LEU A 277 -0.12 18.37 11.43
CA LEU A 277 0.46 19.26 12.44
C LEU A 277 -0.62 20.23 12.87
N ALA A 278 -1.04 20.15 14.13
CA ALA A 278 -2.02 21.08 14.67
C ALA A 278 -1.40 21.96 15.75
N ILE A 279 -1.46 23.28 15.56
CA ILE A 279 -1.07 24.28 16.54
C ILE A 279 -2.32 24.74 17.26
N VAL A 280 -2.40 24.49 18.56
CA VAL A 280 -3.60 24.66 19.37
C VAL A 280 -3.40 25.81 20.34
N PHE A 281 -4.30 26.79 20.28
CA PHE A 281 -4.36 27.88 21.23
C PHE A 281 -5.61 27.73 22.12
N PRO A 282 -5.46 27.81 23.46
CA PRO A 282 -6.59 27.73 24.36
C PRO A 282 -7.53 28.93 24.17
N SER A 283 -8.79 28.74 24.53
CA SER A 283 -9.77 29.82 24.61
C SER A 283 -9.41 30.80 25.74
N LEU A 284 -9.82 32.06 25.60
CA LEU A 284 -9.64 33.05 26.68
C LEU A 284 -10.38 32.66 27.96
N GLU A 285 -11.47 31.90 27.84
CA GLU A 285 -12.23 31.36 28.98
C GLU A 285 -11.45 30.27 29.73
N ALA A 286 -10.65 29.48 29.02
CA ALA A 286 -9.80 28.44 29.62
C ALA A 286 -8.59 29.02 30.38
N GLY A 287 -8.16 30.24 30.04
CA GLY A 287 -7.03 30.91 30.69
C GLY A 287 -5.67 30.23 30.40
N GLU A 288 -4.70 30.42 31.30
CA GLU A 288 -3.38 29.79 31.16
C GLU A 288 -3.41 28.31 31.59
N LEU A 289 -2.97 27.43 30.69
CA LEU A 289 -2.92 26.00 30.94
C LEU A 289 -1.74 25.66 31.86
N SER A 290 -2.04 25.26 33.10
CA SER A 290 -1.01 24.99 34.11
C SER A 290 -0.19 23.72 33.85
N PHE A 291 -0.75 22.76 33.09
CA PHE A 291 -0.10 21.49 32.77
C PHE A 291 0.91 21.59 31.62
N VAL A 292 0.90 22.71 30.88
CA VAL A 292 1.87 22.97 29.81
C VAL A 292 3.16 23.46 30.43
N ASN A 293 4.23 22.67 30.28
CA ASN A 293 5.56 23.04 30.76
C ASN A 293 6.21 24.05 29.81
N ALA A 294 5.76 25.30 29.90
CA ALA A 294 6.28 26.40 29.11
C ALA A 294 7.52 27.03 29.77
N THR A 295 8.54 27.30 28.96
CA THR A 295 9.70 28.11 29.34
C THR A 295 9.59 29.49 28.67
N SER A 296 10.34 30.49 29.15
CA SER A 296 10.32 31.84 28.55
C SER A 296 10.70 31.87 27.06
N GLN A 297 11.39 30.83 26.56
CA GLN A 297 11.76 30.67 25.15
C GLN A 297 10.84 29.73 24.37
N ARG A 298 10.10 28.85 25.05
CA ARG A 298 9.13 27.93 24.43
C ARG A 298 7.81 28.01 25.19
N PRO A 299 6.86 28.84 24.73
CA PRO A 299 5.57 29.01 25.40
C PRO A 299 4.61 27.83 25.19
N TRP A 300 5.02 26.82 24.41
CA TRP A 300 4.22 25.68 24.01
C TRP A 300 4.89 24.34 24.35
N GLN A 301 4.08 23.29 24.40
CA GLN A 301 4.50 21.90 24.56
C GLN A 301 3.99 21.07 23.38
N THR A 302 4.79 20.10 22.94
CA THR A 302 4.44 19.20 21.84
C THR A 302 4.05 17.83 22.32
N PHE A 303 3.00 17.27 21.71
CA PHE A 303 2.48 15.94 21.93
C PHE A 303 2.43 15.21 20.59
N MET A 304 3.17 14.11 20.48
CA MET A 304 3.11 13.28 19.28
C MET A 304 1.95 12.29 19.39
N VAL A 305 1.11 12.21 18.35
CA VAL A 305 -0.03 11.30 18.26
C VAL A 305 0.29 10.19 17.26
N PRO A 306 0.28 8.91 17.68
CA PRO A 306 0.64 7.79 16.82
C PRO A 306 -0.14 7.76 15.50
N ARG A 307 0.55 7.64 14.36
CA ARG A 307 -0.03 7.58 12.99
C ARG A 307 -0.89 8.77 12.56
N TRP A 308 -1.01 9.81 13.38
CA TRP A 308 -1.80 11.00 13.09
C TRP A 308 -0.89 12.21 12.86
N GLY A 309 0.13 12.42 13.70
CA GLY A 309 1.08 13.51 13.58
C GLY A 309 1.35 14.22 14.91
N SER A 310 1.47 15.55 14.91
CA SER A 310 1.94 16.34 16.06
C SER A 310 0.93 17.41 16.49
N LEU A 311 0.74 17.53 17.80
CA LEU A 311 -0.08 18.54 18.47
C LEU A 311 0.82 19.49 19.26
N VAL A 312 0.81 20.77 18.90
CA VAL A 312 1.57 21.81 19.59
C VAL A 312 0.58 22.66 20.37
N LEU A 313 0.60 22.53 21.69
CA LEU A 313 -0.32 23.23 22.57
C LEU A 313 0.35 24.43 23.23
N ASN A 314 -0.20 25.62 23.00
CA ASN A 314 0.31 26.83 23.64
C ASN A 314 -0.23 26.98 25.06
N LYS A 315 0.59 27.49 25.98
CA LYS A 315 0.17 27.71 27.38
C LYS A 315 -0.87 28.81 27.52
N ALA A 316 -0.69 29.91 26.79
CA ALA A 316 -1.52 31.10 26.92
C ALA A 316 -2.44 31.28 25.70
N PRO A 317 -3.63 31.86 25.88
CA PRO A 317 -4.51 32.23 24.79
C PRO A 317 -3.91 33.36 23.95
N LEU A 318 -4.35 33.47 22.70
CA LEU A 318 -3.91 34.56 21.82
C LEU A 318 -4.62 35.87 22.17
N PRO A 319 -3.91 37.01 22.14
CA PRO A 319 -4.53 38.33 22.17
C PRO A 319 -5.40 38.59 20.93
N ASP A 320 -6.20 39.65 21.00
CA ASP A 320 -7.09 40.05 19.91
C ASP A 320 -6.37 40.50 18.64
N ASN A 321 -6.86 40.03 17.48
CA ASN A 321 -6.39 40.38 16.14
C ASN A 321 -4.88 40.17 15.94
N VAL A 322 -4.32 39.12 16.52
CA VAL A 322 -2.90 38.82 16.42
C VAL A 322 -2.56 38.16 15.09
N ARG A 323 -1.42 38.58 14.55
CA ARG A 323 -0.76 37.92 13.43
C ARG A 323 0.48 37.20 13.97
N LEU A 324 0.51 35.87 13.84
CA LEU A 324 1.68 35.07 14.22
C LEU A 324 2.82 35.34 13.25
N THR A 325 3.95 35.79 13.79
CA THR A 325 5.16 36.09 13.02
C THR A 325 6.02 34.84 12.80
N GLU A 326 6.92 34.92 11.83
CA GLU A 326 7.92 33.88 11.54
C GLU A 326 8.75 33.52 12.78
N GLU A 327 9.08 34.48 13.65
CA GLU A 327 9.84 34.24 14.87
C GLU A 327 9.16 33.24 15.82
N TYR A 328 7.83 33.26 15.89
CA TYR A 328 7.07 32.29 16.68
C TYR A 328 6.92 30.94 15.97
N LEU A 329 6.68 30.95 14.66
CA LEU A 329 6.41 29.74 13.87
C LEU A 329 7.68 28.94 13.58
N ALA A 330 8.82 29.58 13.38
CA ALA A 330 10.10 28.94 13.08
C ALA A 330 10.47 27.81 14.07
N PRO A 331 10.47 28.02 15.41
CA PRO A 331 10.80 26.96 16.36
C PRO A 331 9.74 25.84 16.39
N VAL A 332 8.47 26.15 16.08
CA VAL A 332 7.38 25.16 16.01
C VAL A 332 7.59 24.23 14.80
N ILE A 333 7.80 24.83 13.63
CA ILE A 333 8.06 24.09 12.38
C ILE A 333 9.35 23.30 12.46
N TYR A 334 10.40 23.85 13.10
CA TYR A 334 11.64 23.11 13.34
C TYR A 334 11.42 21.87 14.21
N ASN A 335 10.57 21.95 15.25
CA ASN A 335 10.26 20.77 16.04
C ASN A 335 9.48 19.73 15.22
N PHE A 336 8.48 20.17 14.47
CA PHE A 336 7.72 19.28 13.59
C PHE A 336 8.62 18.60 12.55
N ALA A 337 9.57 19.33 11.95
CA ALA A 337 10.56 18.80 11.04
C ALA A 337 11.39 17.64 11.65
N ARG A 338 11.75 17.73 12.93
CA ARG A 338 12.45 16.65 13.65
C ARG A 338 11.55 15.45 13.91
N GLU A 339 10.30 15.70 14.26
CA GLU A 339 9.30 14.66 14.51
C GLU A 339 8.89 13.92 13.22
N LEU A 340 8.97 14.59 12.07
CA LEU A 340 8.67 14.01 10.76
C LEU A 340 9.48 12.73 10.49
N PHE A 341 10.75 12.69 10.90
CA PHE A 341 11.58 11.49 10.76
C PHE A 341 11.02 10.30 11.56
N GLN A 342 10.45 10.53 12.74
CA GLN A 342 9.79 9.47 13.52
C GLN A 342 8.47 9.05 12.88
N PHE A 343 7.67 10.01 12.40
CA PHE A 343 6.40 9.70 11.74
C PHE A 343 6.59 8.94 10.42
N LEU A 344 7.69 9.14 9.71
CA LEU A 344 8.05 8.36 8.53
C LEU A 344 8.69 7.01 8.87
N GLY A 345 9.02 6.76 10.14
CA GLY A 345 9.72 5.56 10.58
C GLY A 345 11.22 5.53 10.24
N LEU A 346 11.82 6.69 9.98
CA LEU A 346 13.26 6.84 9.71
C LEU A 346 14.09 6.82 11.00
N ALA A 347 13.52 7.25 12.13
CA ALA A 347 14.21 7.28 13.41
C ALA A 347 13.34 6.68 14.51
N THR A 348 13.96 5.92 15.41
CA THR A 348 13.29 5.35 16.60
C THR A 348 13.21 6.34 17.75
N GLN A 349 14.09 7.35 17.80
CA GLN A 349 14.05 8.43 18.79
C GLN A 349 14.23 9.81 18.13
N SER A 350 13.76 10.86 18.80
CA SER A 350 13.85 12.26 18.33
C SER A 350 15.28 12.82 18.25
N ALA A 351 16.26 12.08 18.79
CA ALA A 351 17.66 12.48 18.88
C ALA A 351 18.61 11.69 17.95
N ASP A 352 18.17 10.59 17.34
CA ASP A 352 19.04 9.71 16.53
C ASP A 352 19.25 10.19 15.08
N LEU A 353 19.14 11.50 14.83
CA LEU A 353 19.41 12.11 13.53
C LEU A 353 20.89 12.44 13.34
N THR A 354 21.80 11.70 13.97
CA THR A 354 23.23 11.94 13.88
C THR A 354 23.78 11.66 12.47
N THR A 355 23.08 10.83 11.68
CA THR A 355 23.54 10.35 10.36
C THR A 355 22.41 10.32 9.30
N PRO A 356 21.84 11.47 8.92
CA PRO A 356 20.63 11.52 8.11
C PRO A 356 20.77 10.85 6.73
N TYR A 357 21.93 10.94 6.08
CA TYR A 357 22.17 10.33 4.76
C TYR A 357 22.19 8.79 4.83
N ALA A 358 22.94 8.23 5.78
CA ALA A 358 23.01 6.78 5.97
C ALA A 358 21.63 6.21 6.32
N THR A 359 20.90 6.87 7.23
CA THR A 359 19.55 6.46 7.64
C THR A 359 18.55 6.47 6.48
N ILE A 360 18.60 7.48 5.60
CA ILE A 360 17.74 7.54 4.42
C ILE A 360 18.01 6.36 3.50
N ASP A 361 19.27 6.05 3.23
CA ASP A 361 19.65 4.97 2.33
C ASP A 361 19.32 3.59 2.91
N SER A 362 19.54 3.40 4.22
CA SER A 362 19.08 2.20 4.93
C SER A 362 17.57 2.05 4.85
N PHE A 363 16.82 3.15 5.01
CA PHE A 363 15.38 3.14 4.86
C PHE A 363 14.94 2.78 3.43
N LYS A 364 15.62 3.27 2.37
CA LYS A 364 15.35 2.85 0.99
C LYS A 364 15.47 1.33 0.87
N ARG A 365 16.60 0.77 1.32
CA ARG A 365 16.89 -0.67 1.22
C ARG A 365 15.86 -1.52 1.96
N VAL A 366 15.57 -1.17 3.22
CA VAL A 366 14.55 -1.85 4.01
C VAL A 366 13.16 -1.74 3.37
N THR A 367 12.80 -0.56 2.87
CA THR A 367 11.50 -0.31 2.23
C THR A 367 11.34 -1.10 0.94
N ILE A 368 12.39 -1.22 0.13
CA ILE A 368 12.37 -2.02 -1.11
C ILE A 368 12.03 -3.48 -0.80
N ILE A 369 12.65 -4.05 0.24
CA ILE A 369 12.35 -5.42 0.68
C ILE A 369 10.91 -5.52 1.17
N LYS A 370 10.46 -4.62 2.05
CA LYS A 370 9.06 -4.60 2.53
C LYS A 370 8.04 -4.47 1.38
N ASN A 371 8.34 -3.69 0.35
CA ASN A 371 7.51 -3.56 -0.84
C ASN A 371 7.48 -4.86 -1.68
N LEU A 372 8.62 -5.55 -1.81
CA LEU A 372 8.69 -6.86 -2.46
C LEU A 372 7.82 -7.89 -1.74
N GLU A 373 7.90 -7.92 -0.41
CA GLU A 373 7.10 -8.81 0.44
C GLU A 373 5.60 -8.51 0.31
N HIS A 374 5.21 -7.24 0.48
CA HIS A 374 3.81 -6.80 0.41
C HIS A 374 3.20 -7.07 -0.98
N GLY A 375 3.95 -6.79 -2.04
CA GLY A 375 3.49 -7.06 -3.40
C GLY A 375 3.35 -8.56 -3.70
N ALA A 376 4.27 -9.40 -3.23
CA ALA A 376 4.18 -10.85 -3.36
C ALA A 376 2.96 -11.41 -2.59
N GLU A 377 2.73 -10.95 -1.37
CA GLU A 377 1.56 -11.34 -0.57
C GLU A 377 0.24 -10.88 -1.21
N THR A 378 0.23 -9.68 -1.81
CA THR A 378 -0.93 -9.16 -2.54
C THR A 378 -1.27 -10.01 -3.76
N LEU A 379 -0.25 -10.41 -4.54
CA LEU A 379 -0.44 -11.32 -5.69
C LEU A 379 -0.90 -12.71 -5.25
N TRP A 380 -0.34 -13.24 -4.16
CA TRP A 380 -0.77 -14.52 -3.59
C TRP A 380 -2.22 -14.46 -3.09
N SER A 381 -2.58 -13.39 -2.40
CA SER A 381 -3.95 -13.11 -1.95
C SER A 381 -4.92 -13.02 -3.13
N LEU A 382 -4.51 -12.38 -4.23
CA LEU A 382 -5.27 -12.37 -5.48
C LEU A 382 -5.50 -13.79 -6.00
N THR A 383 -4.44 -14.61 -6.11
CA THR A 383 -4.58 -15.98 -6.62
C THR A 383 -5.52 -16.82 -5.75
N LYS A 384 -5.34 -16.77 -4.42
CA LYS A 384 -6.17 -17.48 -3.45
C LYS A 384 -7.63 -17.06 -3.54
N LEU A 385 -7.88 -15.76 -3.67
CA LEU A 385 -9.24 -15.23 -3.81
C LEU A 385 -9.90 -15.74 -5.10
N THR A 386 -9.18 -15.74 -6.23
CA THR A 386 -9.75 -16.28 -7.48
C THR A 386 -9.94 -17.80 -7.47
N GLU A 387 -9.14 -18.55 -6.71
CA GLU A 387 -9.32 -20.00 -6.52
C GLU A 387 -10.53 -20.31 -5.62
N GLN A 388 -10.70 -19.54 -4.53
CA GLN A 388 -11.79 -19.71 -3.58
C GLN A 388 -13.15 -19.31 -4.17
N PHE A 389 -13.17 -18.33 -5.08
CA PHE A 389 -14.39 -17.85 -5.73
C PHE A 389 -14.35 -18.08 -7.25
N PRO A 390 -14.65 -19.29 -7.76
CA PRO A 390 -14.64 -19.60 -9.20
C PRO A 390 -15.61 -18.77 -10.05
N GLN A 391 -16.60 -18.13 -9.40
CA GLN A 391 -17.60 -17.30 -10.05
C GLN A 391 -17.17 -15.85 -10.23
N MET A 392 -16.02 -15.47 -9.68
CA MET A 392 -15.47 -14.13 -9.80
C MET A 392 -14.93 -13.91 -11.22
N SER A 393 -15.31 -12.80 -11.87
CA SER A 393 -14.66 -12.39 -13.12
C SER A 393 -13.20 -12.05 -12.89
N VAL A 394 -12.34 -12.48 -13.81
CA VAL A 394 -10.96 -11.97 -13.90
C VAL A 394 -10.81 -11.26 -15.25
N PRO A 395 -10.86 -9.91 -15.26
CA PRO A 395 -10.72 -9.12 -16.47
C PRO A 395 -9.34 -9.28 -17.11
N LYS A 396 -9.24 -9.05 -18.43
CA LYS A 396 -7.95 -9.06 -19.14
C LYS A 396 -6.96 -8.02 -18.58
N GLN A 397 -7.47 -6.91 -18.07
CA GLN A 397 -6.66 -5.85 -17.49
C GLN A 397 -5.95 -6.32 -16.21
N VAL A 398 -6.59 -7.18 -15.40
CA VAL A 398 -5.97 -7.78 -14.21
C VAL A 398 -4.83 -8.71 -14.60
N LEU A 399 -5.00 -9.51 -15.66
CA LEU A 399 -3.90 -10.34 -16.18
C LEU A 399 -2.72 -9.48 -16.64
N SER A 400 -2.98 -8.42 -17.42
CA SER A 400 -1.95 -7.50 -17.87
C SER A 400 -1.23 -6.80 -16.72
N ASP A 401 -1.96 -6.46 -15.65
CA ASP A 401 -1.37 -5.88 -14.44
C ASP A 401 -0.51 -6.89 -13.68
N VAL A 402 -0.94 -8.15 -13.57
CA VAL A 402 -0.16 -9.23 -12.95
C VAL A 402 1.12 -9.49 -13.75
N GLU A 403 1.04 -9.60 -15.09
CA GLU A 403 2.21 -9.75 -15.95
C GLU A 403 3.20 -8.58 -15.79
N LYS A 404 2.68 -7.35 -15.76
CA LYS A 404 3.50 -6.16 -15.51
C LYS A 404 4.13 -6.16 -14.12
N ALA A 405 3.41 -6.60 -13.08
CA ALA A 405 3.95 -6.68 -11.73
C ALA A 405 5.11 -7.69 -11.65
N LEU A 406 4.98 -8.84 -12.31
CA LEU A 406 6.04 -9.86 -12.36
C LEU A 406 7.27 -9.34 -13.11
N ASP A 407 7.08 -8.64 -14.22
CA ASP A 407 8.17 -7.99 -14.97
C ASP A 407 8.90 -6.93 -14.13
N LEU A 408 8.15 -6.07 -13.41
CA LEU A 408 8.72 -5.08 -12.49
C LEU A 408 9.53 -5.74 -11.37
N ARG A 409 9.04 -6.86 -10.81
CA ARG A 409 9.77 -7.62 -9.80
C ARG A 409 11.09 -8.17 -10.35
N LEU A 410 11.09 -8.73 -11.56
CA LEU A 410 12.30 -9.24 -12.21
C LEU A 410 13.33 -8.13 -12.42
N GLN A 411 12.91 -6.99 -12.99
CA GLN A 411 13.80 -5.83 -13.18
C GLN A 411 14.38 -5.33 -11.85
N LEU A 412 13.58 -5.32 -10.79
CA LEU A 412 14.02 -4.92 -9.46
C LEU A 412 15.07 -5.90 -8.90
N ILE A 413 14.86 -7.20 -9.04
CA ILE A 413 15.80 -8.23 -8.57
C ILE A 413 17.11 -8.19 -9.33
N GLU A 414 17.06 -8.03 -10.65
CA GLU A 414 18.27 -7.86 -11.47
C GLU A 414 19.10 -6.65 -11.03
N LEU A 415 18.43 -5.58 -10.59
CA LEU A 415 19.08 -4.39 -10.08
C LEU A 415 19.70 -4.63 -8.69
N LEU A 416 18.96 -5.27 -7.76
CA LEU A 416 19.43 -5.56 -6.40
C LEU A 416 20.61 -6.54 -6.37
N ASN A 417 20.57 -7.55 -7.24
CA ASN A 417 21.58 -8.61 -7.30
C ASN A 417 22.85 -8.19 -8.05
N ASN A 418 22.86 -7.01 -8.69
CA ASN A 418 24.00 -6.57 -9.48
C ASN A 418 25.07 -5.92 -8.59
N PRO A 419 26.25 -6.55 -8.43
CA PRO A 419 27.29 -6.04 -7.54
C PRO A 419 27.92 -4.73 -8.03
N GLU A 420 27.87 -4.45 -9.33
CA GLU A 420 28.46 -3.24 -9.94
C GLU A 420 27.54 -2.02 -9.81
N LYS A 421 26.30 -2.20 -9.33
CA LYS A 421 25.29 -1.14 -9.26
C LYS A 421 24.84 -0.94 -7.80
N GLY A 422 25.58 -0.12 -7.06
CA GLY A 422 25.29 0.15 -5.64
C GLY A 422 25.17 1.63 -5.24
N GLY A 423 25.29 2.57 -6.18
CA GLY A 423 25.22 4.01 -5.90
C GLY A 423 23.80 4.53 -5.65
N ASP A 424 23.69 5.77 -5.17
CA ASP A 424 22.41 6.40 -4.78
C ASP A 424 21.36 6.40 -5.91
N ARG A 425 21.79 6.65 -7.15
CA ARG A 425 20.90 6.65 -8.33
C ARG A 425 20.23 5.30 -8.55
N THR A 426 20.97 4.22 -8.32
CA THR A 426 20.49 2.85 -8.45
C THR A 426 19.45 2.56 -7.38
N TRP A 427 19.71 2.94 -6.12
CA TRP A 427 18.76 2.76 -5.02
C TRP A 427 17.49 3.60 -5.20
N ASN A 428 17.60 4.83 -5.70
CA ASN A 428 16.45 5.66 -6.03
C ASN A 428 15.60 5.01 -7.14
N GLN A 429 16.24 4.46 -8.19
CA GLN A 429 15.53 3.71 -9.22
C GLN A 429 14.87 2.44 -8.67
N ALA A 430 15.57 1.69 -7.82
CA ALA A 430 15.03 0.49 -7.17
C ALA A 430 13.79 0.80 -6.33
N LEU A 431 13.83 1.90 -5.56
CA LEU A 431 12.70 2.35 -4.77
C LEU A 431 11.51 2.71 -5.66
N LEU A 432 11.73 3.45 -6.75
CA LEU A 432 10.67 3.78 -7.71
C LEU A 432 10.03 2.53 -8.35
N LEU A 433 10.85 1.56 -8.77
CA LEU A 433 10.36 0.28 -9.29
C LEU A 433 9.56 -0.50 -8.25
N SER A 434 10.03 -0.53 -7.00
CA SER A 434 9.34 -1.20 -5.89
C SER A 434 7.99 -0.55 -5.57
N ASN A 435 7.92 0.79 -5.62
CA ASN A 435 6.68 1.55 -5.44
C ASN A 435 5.70 1.28 -6.58
N GLU A 436 6.18 1.23 -7.83
CA GLU A 436 5.34 0.90 -8.98
C GLU A 436 4.83 -0.54 -8.92
N PHE A 437 5.69 -1.48 -8.51
CA PHE A 437 5.33 -2.89 -8.31
C PHE A 437 4.14 -3.03 -7.36
N VAL A 438 4.24 -2.47 -6.14
CA VAL A 438 3.14 -2.47 -5.16
C VAL A 438 1.88 -1.83 -5.73
N ARG A 439 2.00 -0.67 -6.39
CA ARG A 439 0.86 0.04 -6.98
C ARG A 439 0.14 -0.81 -8.04
N VAL A 440 0.88 -1.55 -8.87
CA VAL A 440 0.29 -2.43 -9.90
C VAL A 440 -0.35 -3.65 -9.26
N CYS A 441 0.27 -4.26 -8.25
CA CYS A 441 -0.32 -5.37 -7.48
C CYS A 441 -1.64 -4.97 -6.81
N GLU A 442 -1.68 -3.84 -6.12
CA GLU A 442 -2.90 -3.32 -5.49
C GLU A 442 -3.97 -2.99 -6.52
N ARG A 443 -3.58 -2.40 -7.67
CA ARG A 443 -4.52 -2.11 -8.76
C ARG A 443 -5.16 -3.38 -9.31
N ALA A 444 -4.38 -4.45 -9.46
CA ALA A 444 -4.88 -5.75 -9.90
C ALA A 444 -5.84 -6.36 -8.86
N PHE A 445 -5.48 -6.30 -7.57
CA PHE A 445 -6.26 -6.88 -6.49
C PHE A 445 -7.59 -6.14 -6.25
N PHE A 446 -7.57 -4.81 -6.22
CA PHE A 446 -8.75 -3.97 -5.96
C PHE A 446 -9.51 -3.57 -7.24
N HIS A 447 -9.35 -4.32 -8.34
CA HIS A 447 -10.05 -4.02 -9.58
C HIS A 447 -11.57 -4.01 -9.38
N LYS A 448 -12.25 -2.95 -9.83
CA LYS A 448 -13.67 -2.71 -9.55
C LYS A 448 -14.58 -3.89 -9.92
N GLU A 449 -14.38 -4.48 -11.10
CA GLU A 449 -15.19 -5.61 -11.59
C GLU A 449 -15.02 -6.87 -10.75
N MET A 450 -13.83 -7.08 -10.20
CA MET A 450 -13.50 -8.21 -9.34
C MET A 450 -14.28 -8.15 -8.03
N VAL A 451 -14.29 -6.98 -7.38
CA VAL A 451 -14.99 -6.78 -6.10
C VAL A 451 -16.51 -6.84 -6.28
N GLN A 452 -17.03 -6.26 -7.36
CA GLN A 452 -18.49 -6.13 -7.56
C GLN A 452 -19.18 -7.45 -7.90
N GLN A 453 -18.52 -8.37 -8.62
CA GLN A 453 -19.17 -9.60 -9.08
C GLN A 453 -19.29 -10.71 -8.03
N ASN A 454 -18.55 -10.63 -6.93
CA ASN A 454 -18.74 -11.55 -5.80
C ASN A 454 -20.14 -11.47 -5.18
N PHE A 455 -20.86 -10.36 -5.39
CA PHE A 455 -22.18 -10.12 -4.82
C PHE A 455 -23.36 -10.61 -5.69
N PHE A 456 -23.12 -11.34 -6.79
CA PHE A 456 -24.20 -11.89 -7.63
C PHE A 456 -24.32 -13.42 -7.47
N PRO A 457 -25.26 -13.92 -6.62
CA PRO A 457 -25.49 -15.34 -6.48
C PRO A 457 -26.02 -15.96 -7.79
N GLN A 458 -25.57 -17.17 -8.11
CA GLN A 458 -26.07 -17.96 -9.25
C GLN A 458 -27.60 -18.13 -9.23
N GLU A 459 -28.21 -18.13 -8.04
CA GLU A 459 -29.66 -18.20 -7.84
C GLU A 459 -30.40 -17.06 -8.52
N HIS A 460 -29.84 -15.85 -8.48
CA HIS A 460 -30.46 -14.66 -9.08
C HIS A 460 -30.41 -14.76 -10.61
N LYS A 461 -29.32 -15.33 -11.15
CA LYS A 461 -29.19 -15.59 -12.58
C LYS A 461 -30.22 -16.62 -13.05
N ILE A 462 -30.37 -17.72 -12.32
CA ILE A 462 -31.40 -18.72 -12.60
C ILE A 462 -32.79 -18.08 -12.51
N ALA A 463 -33.08 -17.29 -11.48
CA ALA A 463 -34.35 -16.60 -11.32
C ALA A 463 -34.68 -15.62 -12.47
N VAL A 464 -33.68 -14.99 -13.07
CA VAL A 464 -33.86 -14.11 -14.25
C VAL A 464 -34.13 -14.92 -15.53
N TYR A 465 -33.48 -16.07 -15.73
CA TYR A 465 -33.62 -16.86 -16.95
C TYR A 465 -34.75 -17.91 -16.91
N LEU A 466 -35.17 -18.38 -15.73
CA LEU A 466 -36.20 -19.39 -15.54
C LEU A 466 -37.57 -18.99 -16.13
N PRO A 467 -38.05 -17.73 -16.01
CA PRO A 467 -39.32 -17.30 -16.63
C PRO A 467 -39.33 -17.39 -18.15
N LEU A 468 -38.16 -17.27 -18.80
CA LEU A 468 -38.03 -17.35 -20.25
C LEU A 468 -37.81 -18.81 -20.73
N LEU A 469 -36.88 -19.53 -20.09
CA LEU A 469 -36.52 -20.90 -20.49
C LEU A 469 -37.52 -21.96 -20.00
N GLY A 470 -38.18 -21.74 -18.87
CA GLY A 470 -39.14 -22.66 -18.28
C GLY A 470 -40.34 -22.96 -19.19
N PRO A 471 -41.09 -21.95 -19.67
CA PRO A 471 -42.20 -22.18 -20.59
C PRO A 471 -41.75 -22.81 -21.91
N LEU A 472 -40.61 -22.36 -22.45
CA LEU A 472 -40.06 -22.87 -23.71
C LEU A 472 -39.69 -24.35 -23.62
N THR A 473 -39.03 -24.76 -22.53
CA THR A 473 -38.67 -26.17 -22.27
C THR A 473 -39.90 -27.05 -22.13
N VAL A 474 -40.93 -26.60 -21.41
CA VAL A 474 -42.20 -27.33 -21.24
C VAL A 474 -42.91 -27.54 -22.58
N ILE A 475 -42.98 -26.51 -23.42
CA ILE A 475 -43.64 -26.59 -24.74
C ILE A 475 -42.91 -27.60 -25.65
N ILE A 476 -41.57 -27.54 -25.70
CA ILE A 476 -40.75 -28.42 -26.54
C ILE A 476 -40.85 -29.89 -26.07
N LEU A 477 -40.77 -30.14 -24.76
CA LEU A 477 -40.90 -31.49 -24.19
C LEU A 477 -42.30 -32.06 -24.37
N SER A 478 -43.35 -31.26 -24.14
CA SER A 478 -44.74 -31.67 -24.34
C SER A 478 -45.02 -31.98 -25.82
N GLY A 479 -44.49 -31.17 -26.75
CA GLY A 479 -44.56 -31.43 -28.18
C GLY A 479 -43.89 -32.75 -28.59
N LEU A 480 -42.73 -33.06 -28.02
CA LEU A 480 -42.06 -34.35 -28.24
C LEU A 480 -42.88 -35.53 -27.68
N LEU A 481 -43.37 -35.41 -26.45
CA LEU A 481 -44.18 -36.45 -25.81
C LEU A 481 -45.46 -36.74 -26.59
N ASN A 482 -46.12 -35.71 -27.11
CA ASN A 482 -47.31 -35.87 -27.93
C ASN A 482 -46.99 -36.53 -29.28
N ALA A 483 -45.90 -36.14 -29.95
CA ALA A 483 -45.46 -36.77 -31.20
C ALA A 483 -45.05 -38.24 -31.03
N LEU A 484 -44.52 -38.61 -29.85
CA LEU A 484 -44.19 -40.00 -29.51
C LEU A 484 -45.42 -40.84 -29.15
N ARG A 485 -46.44 -40.22 -28.52
CA ARG A 485 -47.70 -40.90 -28.13
C ARG A 485 -48.69 -41.06 -29.28
N GLU A 486 -48.53 -40.32 -30.38
CA GLU A 486 -49.37 -40.41 -31.57
C GLU A 486 -49.26 -41.84 -32.18
N LYS A 487 -50.32 -42.65 -32.08
CA LYS A 487 -50.43 -43.97 -32.75
C LYS A 487 -51.05 -43.79 -34.14
N GLU A 488 -50.64 -44.61 -35.10
CA GLU A 488 -51.30 -44.70 -36.42
C GLU A 488 -52.77 -45.06 -36.21
N GLY A 489 -53.67 -44.10 -36.46
CA GLY A 489 -55.10 -44.37 -36.56
C GLY A 489 -55.37 -45.25 -37.79
N PRO A 490 -56.40 -46.11 -37.74
CA PRO A 490 -56.71 -47.02 -38.84
C PRO A 490 -56.99 -46.22 -40.12
N HIS A 491 -56.41 -46.67 -41.22
CA HIS A 491 -56.72 -46.21 -42.57
C HIS A 491 -58.23 -46.25 -42.79
N VAL A 492 -58.90 -45.09 -42.72
CA VAL A 492 -60.27 -44.97 -43.22
C VAL A 492 -60.17 -45.01 -44.73
N ALA A 493 -60.65 -46.11 -45.30
CA ALA A 493 -60.83 -46.30 -46.73
C ALA A 493 -61.73 -45.19 -47.27
N ASN A 494 -61.24 -44.50 -48.31
CA ASN A 494 -62.06 -43.64 -49.16
C ASN A 494 -63.16 -44.49 -49.81
N ASN A 495 -64.38 -44.39 -49.29
CA ASN A 495 -65.58 -44.64 -50.09
C ASN A 495 -66.15 -43.29 -50.50
N SER A 496 -65.75 -42.86 -51.69
CA SER A 496 -66.37 -41.77 -52.41
C SER A 496 -67.71 -42.23 -53.00
N LEU A 497 -68.77 -41.51 -52.62
CA LEU A 497 -69.83 -41.01 -53.49
C LEU A 497 -70.79 -42.03 -54.13
N THR A 498 -72.00 -42.12 -53.57
CA THR A 498 -73.28 -42.27 -54.30
C THR A 498 -74.39 -41.86 -53.33
N GLU A 499 -74.85 -40.61 -53.40
CA GLU A 499 -76.10 -40.25 -54.10
C GLU A 499 -77.36 -40.66 -53.32
N LYS A 500 -77.96 -39.66 -52.64
CA LYS A 500 -79.41 -39.44 -52.46
C LYS A 500 -79.61 -38.14 -51.68
N GLU A 501 -80.05 -37.09 -52.37
CA GLU A 501 -81.44 -36.58 -52.33
C GLU A 501 -81.72 -35.82 -51.04
N ARG A 502 -81.75 -34.48 -51.11
CA ARG A 502 -82.93 -33.62 -51.42
C ARG A 502 -83.70 -33.23 -50.15
N LEU A 503 -83.76 -31.92 -49.95
CA LEU A 503 -84.95 -31.13 -49.56
C LEU A 503 -85.58 -31.36 -48.18
N GLN A 504 -85.36 -30.38 -47.31
CA GLN A 504 -86.33 -29.68 -46.45
C GLN A 504 -85.50 -28.65 -45.65
N ASP A 505 -85.42 -27.37 -45.96
CA ASP A 505 -86.47 -26.35 -46.13
C ASP A 505 -87.49 -26.30 -44.99
N ASP A 506 -87.48 -25.14 -44.32
CA ASP A 506 -88.45 -24.58 -43.38
C ASP A 506 -88.65 -25.34 -42.05
N ASP A 507 -88.80 -24.71 -40.88
CA ASP A 507 -89.33 -23.38 -40.58
C ASP A 507 -89.03 -23.05 -39.09
N THR A 508 -89.31 -21.80 -38.70
CA THR A 508 -89.66 -21.31 -37.35
C THR A 508 -88.58 -21.20 -36.27
N THR A 509 -88.44 -20.15 -35.44
CA THR A 509 -88.84 -18.73 -35.35
C THR A 509 -88.50 -18.34 -33.89
N VAL A 510 -87.99 -17.11 -33.68
CA VAL A 510 -88.38 -16.15 -32.60
C VAL A 510 -88.17 -16.64 -31.14
N ASP A 511 -87.46 -15.93 -30.25
CA ASP A 511 -87.84 -14.61 -29.74
C ASP A 511 -86.73 -13.95 -28.88
N SER A 512 -86.79 -12.62 -28.86
CA SER A 512 -86.56 -11.63 -27.78
C SER A 512 -85.79 -12.05 -26.51
N SER A 513 -85.05 -11.23 -25.78
CA SER A 513 -84.81 -9.78 -25.68
C SER A 513 -84.06 -9.62 -24.35
N GLU A 514 -82.99 -8.81 -24.31
CA GLU A 514 -82.91 -7.59 -23.49
C GLU A 514 -82.77 -7.72 -21.95
N ARG A 515 -82.00 -6.74 -21.45
CA ARG A 515 -81.88 -6.17 -20.10
C ARG A 515 -80.83 -6.78 -19.18
N SER A 516 -79.72 -6.08 -18.89
CA SER A 516 -79.52 -4.77 -18.23
C SER A 516 -79.42 -4.89 -16.71
N ALA A 517 -78.39 -4.21 -16.19
CA ALA A 517 -78.10 -3.88 -14.78
C ALA A 517 -77.59 -5.07 -13.94
N GLU A 518 -76.50 -4.99 -13.18
CA GLU A 518 -75.69 -3.87 -12.65
C GLU A 518 -74.19 -4.15 -12.78
#